data_AF-A0A8H3KUZ3-F1
#
_entry.id   AF-A0A8H3KUZ3-F1
#
_cell.length_a   1.000
_cell.length_b   1.000
_cell.length_c   1.000
_cell.angle_alpha   90.00
_cell.angle_beta   90.00
_cell.angle_gamma   90.00
#
_symmetry.space_group_name_H-M   'P 1'
#
loop_
_entity.id
_entity.type
_entity.pdbx_description
1 polymer ?
#
loop_
_entity_poly.entity_id
_entity_poly.type
_entity_poly.pdbx_seq_one_letter_code
_entity_poly.pdbx_strand_id
1 'polypeptide(L)' 'MIGEYFCPYLFNTGKAHGVSCMQPEGCHLYWKTKPRIPCSECGKPTGSTSGLCPLHVKGYYVIQYVNRLRDKTRCTQNS' A
#
# COMPACT_ATOMS: atom_id res chain seq x y z
N MET A 1 3.52 26.82 17.26
CA MET A 1 4.79 26.06 17.16
C MET A 1 4.99 25.69 15.70
N ILE A 2 6.07 26.16 15.09
CA ILE A 2 6.48 25.72 13.75
C ILE A 2 7.29 24.45 13.97
N GLY A 3 6.79 23.31 13.49
CA GLY A 3 7.55 22.06 13.51
C GLY A 3 8.68 22.08 12.48
N GLU A 4 9.82 21.48 12.81
CA GLU A 4 10.98 21.37 11.92
C GLU A 4 10.72 20.43 10.73
N TYR A 5 9.72 19.54 10.86
CA TYR A 5 9.37 18.56 9.84
C TYR A 5 7.97 18.82 9.30
N PHE A 6 7.68 18.28 8.12
CA PHE A 6 6.33 18.20 7.58
C PHE A 6 5.86 16.76 7.59
N CYS A 7 4.61 16.53 8.00
CA CYS A 7 4.04 15.19 8.07
C CYS A 7 4.09 14.52 6.68
N PRO A 8 4.82 13.39 6.53
CA PRO A 8 5.03 12.73 5.23
C PRO A 8 3.82 11.91 4.78
N TYR A 9 2.74 11.88 5.58
CA TYR A 9 1.56 11.09 5.26
C TYR A 9 0.88 11.57 3.96
N LEU A 10 0.66 10.64 3.04
CA LEU A 10 -0.05 10.86 1.78
C LEU A 10 -1.47 10.29 1.88
N PHE A 11 -2.45 11.09 1.49
CA PHE A 11 -3.82 10.63 1.29
C PHE A 11 -3.92 9.79 0.00
N ASN A 12 -4.97 8.97 -0.10
CA ASN A 12 -5.27 8.21 -1.32
C ASN A 12 -5.46 9.11 -2.56
N THR A 13 -5.77 10.40 -2.34
CA THR A 13 -5.87 11.42 -3.39
C THR A 13 -4.52 11.87 -3.94
N GLY A 14 -3.40 11.46 -3.33
CA GLY A 14 -2.05 11.96 -3.66
C GLY A 14 -1.69 13.27 -2.95
N LYS A 15 -2.61 13.88 -2.21
CA LYS A 15 -2.31 15.06 -1.41
C LYS A 15 -1.48 14.67 -0.18
N ALA A 16 -0.40 15.41 0.07
CA ALA A 16 0.32 15.31 1.34
C ALA A 16 -0.52 15.96 2.45
N HIS A 17 -0.43 15.41 3.67
CA HIS A 17 -1.00 16.06 4.84
C HIS A 17 -0.32 17.41 5.10
N GLY A 18 1.01 17.47 4.97
CA GLY A 18 1.76 18.74 4.89
C GLY A 18 1.67 19.63 6.13
N VAL A 19 1.20 19.11 7.26
CA VAL A 19 1.17 19.84 8.54
C VAL A 19 2.54 19.74 9.20
N SER A 20 3.04 20.88 9.68
CA SER A 20 4.30 20.92 10.42
C SER A 20 4.23 20.06 11.69
N CYS A 21 5.24 19.24 11.93
CA CYS A 21 5.34 18.33 13.06
C CYS A 21 6.74 18.36 13.67
N MET A 22 6.84 17.92 14.93
CA MET A 22 8.11 17.88 15.66
C MET A 22 8.92 16.59 15.40
N GLN A 23 8.33 15.62 14.70
CA GLN A 23 8.92 14.30 14.48
C GLN A 23 9.09 14.02 12.98
N PRO A 24 10.20 13.39 12.58
CA PRO A 24 10.44 13.00 11.20
C PRO A 24 9.52 11.86 10.73
N GLU A 25 9.06 10.98 11.62
CA GLU A 25 8.18 9.86 11.29
C GLU A 25 6.77 10.31 10.90
N GLY A 26 6.37 11.50 11.36
CA GLY A 26 5.10 12.14 11.04
C GLY A 26 4.40 12.73 12.26
N CYS A 27 3.25 13.36 12.03
CA CYS A 27 2.50 13.95 13.14
C CYS A 27 1.84 12.86 14.00
N HIS A 28 1.44 13.21 15.23
CA HIS A 28 0.79 12.30 16.18
C HIS A 28 -0.44 11.54 15.60
N LEU A 29 -1.13 12.11 14.61
CA LEU A 29 -2.23 11.43 13.93
C LEU A 29 -1.79 10.27 13.04
N TYR A 30 -0.60 10.38 12.42
CA TYR A 30 -0.16 9.51 11.34
C TYR A 30 1.22 8.87 11.53
N TRP A 31 1.91 9.14 12.63
CA TRP A 31 3.20 8.52 12.98
C TRP A 31 3.18 6.97 13.04
N LYS A 32 2.01 6.39 13.29
CA LYS A 32 1.79 4.93 13.34
C LYS A 32 1.10 4.38 12.09
N THR A 33 0.73 5.23 11.14
CA THR A 33 0.10 4.74 9.90
C THR A 33 1.13 4.14 8.96
N LYS A 34 0.74 3.05 8.31
CA LYS A 34 1.56 2.42 7.28
C LYS A 34 1.82 3.41 6.13
N PRO A 35 3.06 3.50 5.61
CA PRO A 35 3.37 4.26 4.41
C PRO A 35 2.49 3.82 3.24
N ARG A 36 2.06 4.79 2.42
CA ARG A 36 1.31 4.50 1.20
C ARG A 36 2.28 4.18 0.08
N ILE A 37 2.06 3.04 -0.57
CA ILE A 37 2.82 2.62 -1.74
C ILE A 37 2.06 3.01 -3.00
N PRO A 38 2.73 3.45 -4.07
CA PRO A 38 2.06 3.72 -5.34
C PRO A 38 1.48 2.43 -5.93
N CYS A 39 0.32 2.53 -6.58
CA CYS A 39 -0.27 1.42 -7.30
C CYS A 39 0.61 1.02 -8.49
N SER A 40 0.89 -0.28 -8.65
CA SER A 40 1.72 -0.77 -9.76
C SER A 40 1.19 -0.38 -11.15
N GLU A 41 -0.14 -0.36 -11.32
CA GLU A 41 -0.76 -0.10 -12.64
C GLU A 41 -0.96 1.38 -12.95
N CYS A 42 -1.28 2.20 -11.93
CA CYS A 42 -1.68 3.60 -12.17
C CYS A 42 -0.96 4.64 -11.30
N GLY A 43 0.02 4.23 -10.51
CA GLY A 43 0.82 5.12 -9.66
C GLY A 43 0.08 5.76 -8.48
N LYS A 44 -1.25 5.64 -8.39
CA LYS A 44 -2.03 6.23 -7.31
C LYS A 44 -1.65 5.62 -5.95
N PRO A 45 -1.40 6.44 -4.91
CA PRO A 45 -1.04 5.91 -3.60
C PRO A 45 -2.15 5.02 -3.06
N THR A 46 -1.79 3.81 -2.65
CA THR A 46 -2.69 2.82 -2.08
C THR A 46 -2.22 2.41 -0.68
N GLY A 47 -3.20 2.11 0.18
CA GLY A 47 -2.94 1.46 1.47
C GLY A 47 -2.95 -0.06 1.40
N SER A 48 -3.26 -0.63 0.23
CA SER A 48 -3.29 -2.08 0.09
C SER A 48 -1.90 -2.66 0.23
N THR A 49 -1.81 -3.82 0.87
CA THR A 49 -0.57 -4.60 0.97
C THR A 49 -0.14 -5.15 -0.39
N SER A 50 -1.08 -5.35 -1.32
CA SER A 50 -0.80 -5.85 -2.67
C SER A 50 -0.16 -4.81 -3.59
N GLY A 51 -0.08 -3.53 -3.18
CA GLY A 51 0.40 -2.46 -4.07
C GLY A 51 -0.54 -2.19 -5.24
N LEU A 52 -1.81 -2.59 -5.13
CA LEU A 52 -2.85 -2.33 -6.13
C LEU A 52 -3.96 -1.46 -5.54
N CYS A 53 -4.42 -0.46 -6.29
CA CYS A 53 -5.56 0.35 -5.88
C CYS A 53 -6.86 -0.46 -6.02
N PRO A 54 -7.97 -0.02 -5.39
CA PRO A 54 -9.24 -0.75 -5.44
C PRO A 54 -9.77 -1.03 -6.85
N LEU A 55 -9.40 -0.21 -7.84
CA LEU A 55 -9.76 -0.44 -9.25
C LEU A 55 -8.96 -1.59 -9.88
N HIS A 56 -7.67 -1.69 -9.57
CA HIS A 56 -6.76 -2.67 -10.17
C HIS A 56 -6.56 -3.93 -9.33
N VAL A 57 -7.05 -3.95 -8.09
CA VAL A 57 -7.00 -5.18 -7.26
C VAL A 57 -7.99 -6.24 -7.75
N LYS A 58 -8.96 -5.86 -8.60
CA LYS A 58 -9.94 -6.78 -9.17
C LYS A 58 -9.22 -7.81 -10.05
N GLY A 59 -9.43 -9.09 -9.77
CA GLY A 59 -8.75 -10.19 -10.47
C GLY A 59 -7.41 -10.60 -9.84
N TYR A 60 -6.70 -9.72 -9.13
CA TYR A 60 -5.42 -10.05 -8.47
C TYR A 60 -5.56 -11.25 -7.52
N TYR A 61 -6.54 -11.19 -6.61
CA TYR A 61 -6.77 -12.28 -5.65
C TYR A 61 -7.29 -13.56 -6.31
N VAL A 62 -8.04 -13.43 -7.40
CA VAL A 62 -8.56 -14.58 -8.16
C VAL A 62 -7.41 -15.29 -8.88
N ILE A 63 -6.53 -14.56 -9.56
CA ILE A 63 -5.34 -15.09 -10.23
C ILE A 63 -4.41 -15.75 -9.20
N GLN A 64 -4.15 -15.08 -8.07
CA GLN A 64 -3.39 -15.65 -6.96
C GLN A 64 -3.99 -16.95 -6.42
N TYR A 65 -5.32 -17.04 -6.32
CA TYR A 65 -5.99 -18.26 -5.88
C TYR A 65 -5.84 -19.39 -6.90
N VAL A 66 -6.09 -19.12 -8.18
CA VAL A 66 -5.95 -20.10 -9.27
C VAL A 66 -4.50 -20.60 -9.38
N ASN A 67 -3.52 -19.71 -9.29
CA ASN A 67 -2.10 -20.10 -9.31
C ASN A 67 -1.75 -21.03 -8.15
N ARG A 68 -2.22 -20.71 -6.93
CA ARG A 68 -2.04 -21.60 -5.76
C ARG A 68 -2.66 -22.98 -5.97
N LEU A 69 -3.80 -23.08 -6.64
CA LEU A 69 -4.39 -24.38 -6.99
C LEU A 69 -3.52 -25.14 -8.01
N ARG A 70 -3.03 -24.46 -9.05
CA ARG A 70 -2.14 -25.06 -10.06
C ARG A 70 -0.84 -25.58 -9.44
N ASP A 71 -0.23 -24.80 -8.56
CA ASP A 71 1.02 -25.19 -7.89
C ASP A 71 0.81 -26.41 -7.00
N LYS A 72 -0.32 -26.49 -6.28
CA LYS A 72 -0.69 -27.69 -5.53
C LYS A 72 -0.81 -28.93 -6.42
N THR A 73 -1.49 -28.80 -7.57
CA THR A 73 -1.64 -29.94 -8.51
C THR A 73 -0.31 -30.39 -9.12
N ARG A 74 0.61 -29.44 -9.37
CA ARG A 74 1.96 -29.75 -9.87
C ARG A 74 2.81 -30.48 -8.83
N CYS A 75 2.72 -30.09 -7.56
CA CYS A 75 3.42 -30.80 -6.48
C CYS A 75 2.92 -32.24 -6.33
N THR A 76 1.61 -32.49 -6.48
CA THR A 76 1.04 -33.84 -6.37
C THR A 76 1.33 -34.74 -7.58
N GLN A 77 1.63 -34.19 -8.76
CA GLN A 77 1.98 -34.96 -9.95
C GLN A 77 3.47 -35.35 -10.00
N ASN A 78 4.32 -34.65 -9.23
CA ASN A 78 5.76 -34.82 -9.21
C ASN A 78 6.26 -35.52 -7.91
N SER A 79 5.38 -36.19 -7.15
CA SER A 79 5.71 -36.97 -5.94
C SER A 79 5.45 -38.45 -6.13
#